data_AF-A0A195F7S3-F1
#
_entry.id   AF-A0A195F7S3-F1
#
_cell.length_a   1.000
_cell.length_b   1.000
_cell.length_c   1.000
_cell.angle_alpha   90.00
_cell.angle_beta   90.00
_cell.angle_gamma   90.00
#
_symmetry.space_group_name_H-M   'P 1'
#
loop_
_entity.id
_entity.type
_entity.pdbx_description
1 polymer ?
#
loop_
_entity_poly.entity_id
_entity_poly.type
_entity_poly.pdbx_seq_one_letter_code
_entity_poly.pdbx_strand_id
1 'polypeptide(L)'
;MEINREKESESENERKKGRIKFKSEWSDYSLSELKEILKFKGLPITGLKEDLIRRLQADQQYQSQTIKKSNAILSEKERKQTTDITAAIRYSTNISIIQREIELYRKEAMLNRKEAILNRKEKELVERELALIKKELEKIQQVQVNTDVRTQEKSRYFHKPLEDRHSDDDVSVKRNKDTKRTEREREQPKTPSCCFNYGQRDYSEANCRIKYKDAKYHFKNSGHIAAECNKKNEERRNTYAREKSENDRYDPIRRIKTATRYLRST
;
A
#
# COMPACT_ATOMS: atom_id res chain seq x y z
N MET A 1 -0.86 78.59 -24.35
CA MET A 1 0.57 78.92 -24.56
C MET A 1 1.20 78.69 -23.20
N GLU A 2 1.84 77.56 -22.89
CA GLU A 2 3.20 77.15 -23.22
C GLU A 2 3.44 75.73 -22.67
N ILE A 3 3.00 74.66 -23.35
CA ILE A 3 3.25 73.27 -22.88
C ILE A 3 3.77 72.34 -24.01
N ASN A 4 3.99 72.86 -25.23
CA ASN A 4 4.31 72.03 -26.41
C ASN A 4 5.76 72.11 -26.91
N ARG A 5 6.76 72.33 -26.04
CA ARG A 5 8.17 72.46 -26.49
C ARG A 5 9.18 71.48 -25.91
N GLU A 6 8.78 70.59 -25.00
CA GLU A 6 9.72 69.67 -24.34
C GLU A 6 9.60 68.20 -24.79
N LYS A 7 8.70 67.87 -25.73
CA LYS A 7 8.51 66.48 -26.20
C LYS A 7 9.29 66.11 -27.46
N GLU A 8 10.08 67.01 -28.04
CA GLU A 8 10.82 66.71 -29.28
C GLU A 8 12.27 66.24 -29.04
N SER A 9 12.84 66.42 -27.84
CA SER A 9 14.26 66.12 -27.55
C SER A 9 14.54 64.70 -27.04
N GLU A 10 13.53 63.90 -26.69
CA GLU A 10 13.72 62.49 -26.27
C GLU A 10 13.71 61.49 -27.45
N SER A 11 13.36 61.92 -28.66
CA SER A 11 13.21 61.03 -29.82
C SER A 11 14.52 60.71 -30.59
N GLU A 12 15.61 61.43 -30.33
CA GLU A 12 16.90 61.22 -31.02
C GLU A 12 17.88 60.29 -30.29
N ASN A 13 17.68 60.01 -28.99
CA ASN A 13 18.63 59.24 -28.19
C ASN A 13 18.35 57.72 -28.14
N GLU A 14 17.20 57.25 -28.62
CA GLU A 14 16.89 55.81 -28.74
C GLU A 14 17.38 55.16 -30.05
N ARG A 15 17.79 55.95 -31.05
CA ARG A 15 18.26 55.39 -32.34
C ARG A 15 19.69 54.84 -32.32
N LYS A 16 20.44 54.95 -31.21
CA LYS A 16 21.87 54.57 -31.14
C LYS A 16 22.25 53.48 -30.12
N LYS A 17 21.31 52.94 -29.35
CA LYS A 17 21.57 51.83 -28.40
C LYS A 17 20.81 50.57 -28.79
N GLY A 18 21.32 49.87 -29.79
CA GLY A 18 20.67 48.63 -30.22
C GLY A 18 21.43 47.79 -31.22
N ARG A 19 22.72 48.04 -31.48
CA ARG A 19 23.56 47.00 -32.09
C ARG A 19 23.93 46.02 -30.98
N ILE A 20 22.92 45.32 -30.44
CA ILE A 20 23.12 44.09 -29.70
C ILE A 20 23.89 43.23 -30.70
N LYS A 21 25.19 43.14 -30.48
CA LYS A 21 26.06 42.24 -31.21
C LYS A 21 25.55 40.87 -30.81
N PHE A 22 24.57 40.35 -31.55
CA PHE A 22 24.06 38.99 -31.39
C PHE A 22 25.30 38.11 -31.49
N LYS A 23 25.83 37.75 -30.34
CA LYS A 23 26.96 36.85 -30.22
C LYS A 23 26.40 35.54 -30.74
N SER A 24 26.71 35.24 -32.00
CA SER A 24 26.15 34.07 -32.66
C SER A 24 26.51 32.86 -31.81
N GLU A 25 25.54 31.99 -31.52
CA GLU A 25 25.74 30.74 -30.76
C GLU A 25 26.90 29.89 -31.33
N TRP A 26 27.26 30.14 -32.59
CA TRP A 26 28.35 29.52 -33.33
C TRP A 26 29.74 30.11 -33.08
N SER A 27 29.87 31.23 -32.35
CA SER A 27 31.17 31.89 -32.12
C SER A 27 32.10 31.07 -31.24
N ASP A 28 31.54 30.31 -30.31
CA ASP A 28 32.29 29.52 -29.32
C ASP A 28 32.81 28.19 -29.90
N TYR A 29 32.34 27.80 -31.10
CA TYR A 29 32.78 26.57 -31.77
C TYR A 29 34.18 26.73 -32.40
N SER A 30 34.94 25.66 -32.37
CA SER A 30 36.21 25.54 -33.08
C SER A 30 35.99 25.41 -34.60
N LEU A 31 37.04 25.70 -35.38
CA LEU A 31 36.95 25.69 -36.84
C LEU A 31 36.69 24.28 -37.41
N SER A 32 37.18 23.23 -36.73
CA SER A 32 36.90 21.83 -37.05
C SER A 32 35.43 21.48 -36.85
N GLU A 33 34.85 21.84 -35.70
CA GLU A 33 33.43 21.56 -35.40
C GLU A 33 32.50 22.28 -36.40
N LEU A 34 32.80 23.53 -36.75
CA LEU A 34 32.03 24.28 -37.75
C LEU A 34 32.05 23.58 -39.13
N LYS A 35 33.18 23.01 -39.53
CA LYS A 35 33.29 22.26 -40.80
C LYS A 35 32.52 20.95 -40.75
N GLU A 36 32.52 20.24 -39.62
CA GLU A 36 31.74 19.01 -39.45
C GLU A 36 30.24 19.29 -39.56
N ILE A 37 29.75 20.34 -38.90
CA ILE A 37 28.34 20.75 -38.96
C ILE A 37 27.95 21.15 -40.39
N LEU A 38 28.79 21.92 -41.08
CA LEU A 38 28.54 22.29 -42.48
C LEU A 38 28.56 21.06 -43.41
N LYS A 39 29.48 20.12 -43.21
CA LYS A 39 29.54 18.88 -43.98
C LYS A 39 28.29 18.03 -43.77
N PHE A 40 27.83 17.90 -42.53
CA PHE A 40 26.59 17.20 -42.19
C PHE A 40 25.37 17.83 -42.87
N LYS A 41 25.34 19.17 -42.95
CA LYS A 41 24.29 19.93 -43.64
C LYS A 41 24.45 19.99 -45.17
N GLY A 42 25.50 19.40 -45.73
CA GLY A 42 25.78 19.46 -47.18
C GLY A 42 26.17 20.85 -47.69
N LEU A 43 26.67 21.73 -46.82
CA LEU A 43 27.07 23.10 -47.16
C LEU A 43 28.58 23.19 -47.42
N PRO A 44 29.06 24.18 -48.21
CA PRO A 44 30.48 24.34 -48.50
C PRO A 44 31.34 24.58 -47.25
N ILE A 45 32.46 23.86 -47.12
CA ILE A 45 33.37 23.88 -45.96
C ILE A 45 34.62 24.77 -46.12
N THR A 46 34.74 25.50 -47.24
CA THR A 46 35.90 26.34 -47.57
C THR A 46 35.77 27.75 -47.00
N GLY A 47 36.87 28.39 -46.61
CA GLY A 47 36.90 29.79 -46.13
C GLY A 47 37.30 29.96 -44.67
N LEU A 48 37.25 31.22 -44.19
CA LEU A 48 37.59 31.60 -42.82
C LEU A 48 36.45 31.26 -41.84
N LYS A 49 36.73 31.26 -40.54
CA LYS A 49 35.76 30.88 -39.49
C LYS A 49 34.45 31.69 -39.60
N GLU A 50 34.56 32.97 -39.91
CA GLU A 50 33.44 33.90 -40.05
C GLU A 50 32.55 33.54 -41.24
N ASP A 51 33.13 33.04 -42.34
CA ASP A 51 32.37 32.58 -43.50
C ASP A 51 31.55 31.34 -43.18
N LEU A 52 32.13 30.41 -42.42
CA LEU A 52 31.46 29.19 -41.98
C LEU A 52 30.25 29.53 -41.08
N ILE A 53 30.44 30.45 -40.14
CA ILE A 53 29.37 30.94 -39.25
C ILE A 53 28.25 31.61 -40.07
N ARG A 54 28.60 32.50 -41.01
CA ARG A 54 27.59 33.17 -41.86
C ARG A 54 26.74 32.20 -42.66
N ARG A 55 27.33 31.13 -43.20
CA ARG A 55 26.58 30.10 -43.95
C ARG A 55 25.62 29.32 -43.06
N LEU A 56 26.06 28.93 -41.85
CA LEU A 56 25.19 28.24 -40.90
C LEU A 56 24.01 29.12 -40.48
N GLN A 57 24.24 30.42 -40.27
CA GLN A 57 23.17 31.37 -39.95
C GLN A 57 22.18 31.54 -41.10
N ALA A 58 22.66 31.66 -42.34
CA ALA A 58 21.81 31.80 -43.51
C ALA A 58 20.90 30.57 -43.73
N ASP A 59 21.45 29.36 -43.56
CA ASP A 59 20.69 28.12 -43.63
C ASP A 59 19.60 28.04 -42.54
N GLN A 60 19.95 28.41 -41.30
CA GLN A 60 18.98 28.46 -40.19
C GLN A 60 17.84 29.46 -40.45
N GLN A 61 18.15 30.61 -41.05
CA GLN A 61 17.15 31.59 -41.45
C GLN A 61 16.25 31.05 -42.58
N TYR A 62 16.83 30.37 -43.57
CA TYR A 62 16.07 29.78 -44.67
C TYR A 62 15.09 28.71 -44.17
N GLN A 63 15.54 27.80 -43.30
CA GLN A 63 14.69 26.78 -42.69
C GLN A 63 13.56 27.39 -41.86
N SER A 64 13.84 28.45 -41.10
CA SER A 64 12.82 29.15 -40.31
C SER A 64 11.75 29.82 -41.19
N GLN A 65 12.12 30.27 -42.40
CA GLN A 65 11.18 30.89 -43.34
C GLN A 65 10.36 29.85 -44.10
N THR A 66 10.95 28.71 -44.48
CA THR A 66 10.23 27.63 -45.16
C THR A 66 9.17 27.00 -44.25
N ILE A 67 9.49 26.78 -42.97
CA ILE A 67 8.52 26.28 -41.97
C ILE A 67 7.36 27.26 -41.78
N LYS A 68 7.62 28.57 -41.76
CA LYS A 68 6.55 29.57 -41.64
C LYS A 68 5.63 29.58 -42.86
N LYS A 69 6.18 29.41 -44.07
CA LYS A 69 5.39 29.37 -45.31
C LYS A 69 4.56 28.09 -45.43
N SER A 70 5.12 26.92 -45.09
CA SER A 70 4.36 25.67 -45.10
C SER A 70 3.22 25.67 -44.07
N ASN A 71 3.44 26.25 -42.88
CA ASN A 71 2.39 26.38 -41.85
C ASN A 71 1.29 27.39 -42.21
N ALA A 72 1.58 28.36 -43.09
CA ALA A 72 0.59 29.30 -43.61
C ALA A 72 -0.26 28.70 -44.74
N ILE A 73 0.26 27.69 -45.45
CA ILE A 73 -0.41 27.03 -46.58
C ILE A 73 -1.31 25.87 -46.12
N LEU A 74 -1.11 25.34 -44.91
CA LEU A 74 -2.09 24.46 -44.25
C LEU A 74 -3.41 25.23 -44.11
N SER A 75 -4.36 24.82 -44.93
CA SER A 75 -5.60 25.51 -45.25
C SER A 75 -6.42 25.74 -43.99
N GLU A 76 -7.10 26.89 -43.93
CA GLU A 76 -8.02 27.23 -42.83
C GLU A 76 -9.10 26.15 -42.61
N LYS A 77 -9.38 25.33 -43.63
CA LYS A 77 -10.26 24.15 -43.55
C LYS A 77 -9.64 22.98 -42.77
N GLU A 78 -8.35 22.73 -42.91
CA GLU A 78 -7.62 21.67 -42.17
C GLU A 78 -7.47 22.02 -40.70
N ARG A 79 -7.33 23.32 -40.38
CA ARG A 79 -7.34 23.81 -38.99
C ARG A 79 -8.68 23.56 -38.30
N LYS A 80 -9.81 23.74 -39.00
CA LYS A 80 -11.14 23.44 -38.45
C LYS A 80 -11.37 21.94 -38.27
N GLN A 81 -10.95 21.14 -39.24
CA GLN A 81 -11.11 19.68 -39.16
C GLN A 81 -10.27 19.07 -38.01
N THR A 82 -9.04 19.57 -37.79
CA THR A 82 -8.19 19.09 -36.70
C THR A 82 -8.72 19.48 -35.32
N THR A 83 -9.36 20.65 -35.16
CA THR A 83 -10.01 21.02 -33.90
C THR A 83 -11.20 20.12 -33.58
N ASP A 84 -12.01 19.78 -34.58
CA ASP A 84 -13.18 18.92 -34.39
C ASP A 84 -12.78 17.48 -34.03
N ILE A 85 -11.77 16.94 -34.72
CA ILE A 85 -11.21 15.61 -34.40
C ILE A 85 -10.64 15.60 -32.98
N THR A 86 -9.89 16.65 -32.61
CA THR A 86 -9.31 16.74 -31.26
C THR A 86 -10.39 16.82 -30.18
N ALA A 87 -11.47 17.56 -30.42
CA ALA A 87 -12.61 17.64 -29.51
C ALA A 87 -13.32 16.28 -29.38
N ALA A 88 -13.52 15.57 -30.49
CA ALA A 88 -14.12 14.23 -30.50
C ALA A 88 -13.27 13.21 -29.73
N ILE A 89 -11.95 13.22 -29.92
CA ILE A 89 -11.02 12.36 -29.17
C ILE A 89 -11.12 12.67 -27.66
N ARG A 90 -11.07 13.95 -27.27
CA ARG A 90 -11.20 14.36 -25.86
C ARG A 90 -12.52 13.90 -25.24
N TYR A 91 -13.62 14.04 -25.98
CA TYR A 91 -14.93 13.58 -25.52
C TYR A 91 -14.98 12.06 -25.33
N SER A 92 -14.49 11.31 -26.32
CA SER A 92 -14.41 9.85 -26.23
C SER A 92 -13.54 9.38 -25.07
N THR A 93 -12.39 10.02 -24.83
CA THR A 93 -11.52 9.67 -23.70
C THR A 93 -12.18 9.98 -22.37
N ASN A 94 -12.86 11.13 -22.25
CA ASN A 94 -13.57 11.49 -21.03
C ASN A 94 -14.71 10.52 -20.70
N ILE A 95 -15.47 10.07 -21.71
CA ILE A 95 -16.50 9.03 -21.51
C ILE A 95 -15.87 7.73 -20.99
N SER A 96 -14.77 7.29 -21.60
CA SER A 96 -14.09 6.05 -21.19
C SER A 96 -13.57 6.14 -19.75
N ILE A 97 -13.03 7.29 -19.35
CA ILE A 97 -12.60 7.57 -17.97
C ILE A 97 -13.78 7.48 -17.01
N ILE A 98 -14.90 8.15 -17.32
CA ILE A 98 -16.11 8.13 -16.48
C ILE A 98 -16.67 6.71 -16.33
N GLN A 99 -16.69 5.93 -17.42
CA GLN A 99 -17.15 4.54 -17.38
C GLN A 99 -16.29 3.69 -16.44
N ARG A 100 -14.96 3.85 -16.50
CA ARG A 100 -14.02 3.15 -15.63
C ARG A 100 -14.21 3.55 -14.16
N GLU A 101 -14.43 4.83 -13.90
CA GLU A 101 -14.70 5.34 -12.56
C GLU A 101 -16.00 4.77 -11.97
N ILE A 102 -17.07 4.71 -12.77
CA ILE A 102 -18.33 4.04 -12.37
C ILE A 102 -18.10 2.56 -12.05
N GLU A 103 -17.29 1.86 -12.84
CA GLU A 103 -16.97 0.45 -12.58
C GLU A 103 -16.18 0.27 -11.28
N LEU A 104 -15.25 1.17 -10.99
CA LEU A 104 -14.49 1.17 -9.74
C LEU A 104 -15.42 1.37 -8.53
N TYR A 105 -16.32 2.34 -8.57
CA TYR A 105 -17.31 2.55 -7.50
C TYR A 105 -18.20 1.33 -7.27
N ARG A 106 -18.58 0.61 -8.35
CA ARG A 106 -19.36 -0.64 -8.23
C ARG A 106 -18.55 -1.74 -7.54
N LYS A 107 -17.26 -1.89 -7.89
CA LYS A 107 -16.36 -2.87 -7.26
C LYS A 107 -16.14 -2.56 -5.78
N GLU A 108 -15.92 -1.29 -5.45
CA GLU A 108 -15.77 -0.81 -4.08
C GLU A 108 -17.03 -1.11 -3.25
N ALA A 109 -18.23 -0.80 -3.77
CA ALA A 109 -19.48 -1.12 -3.09
C ALA A 109 -19.67 -2.63 -2.86
N MET A 110 -19.22 -3.48 -3.78
CA MET A 110 -19.25 -4.94 -3.61
C MET A 110 -18.28 -5.40 -2.51
N LEU A 111 -17.07 -4.83 -2.45
CA LEU A 111 -16.09 -5.13 -1.43
C LEU A 111 -16.59 -4.72 -0.03
N ASN A 112 -17.13 -3.52 0.10
CA ASN A 112 -17.70 -3.04 1.36
C ASN A 112 -18.84 -3.94 1.87
N ARG A 113 -19.67 -4.48 0.96
CA ARG A 113 -20.70 -5.48 1.33
C ARG A 113 -20.08 -6.79 1.83
N LYS A 114 -19.02 -7.28 1.19
CA LYS A 114 -18.33 -8.51 1.61
C LYS A 114 -17.66 -8.32 2.97
N GLU A 115 -17.01 -7.18 3.17
CA GLU A 115 -16.39 -6.81 4.44
C GLU A 115 -17.43 -6.74 5.56
N ALA A 116 -18.58 -6.10 5.33
CA ALA A 116 -19.66 -6.06 6.32
C ALA A 116 -20.18 -7.48 6.70
N ILE A 117 -20.21 -8.41 5.75
CA ILE A 117 -20.59 -9.81 6.01
C ILE A 117 -19.52 -10.51 6.85
N LEU A 118 -18.24 -10.29 6.55
CA LEU A 118 -17.13 -10.85 7.32
C LEU A 118 -17.13 -10.33 8.75
N ASN A 119 -17.28 -9.03 8.95
CA ASN A 119 -17.33 -8.41 10.27
C ASN A 119 -18.49 -8.95 11.13
N ARG A 120 -19.65 -9.26 10.51
CA ARG A 120 -20.76 -9.92 11.20
C ARG A 120 -20.41 -11.33 11.65
N LYS A 121 -19.75 -12.12 10.78
CA LYS A 121 -19.34 -13.49 11.11
C LYS A 121 -18.26 -13.52 12.18
N GLU A 122 -17.30 -12.60 12.12
CA GLU A 122 -16.27 -12.46 13.13
C GLU A 122 -16.88 -12.12 14.50
N LYS A 123 -17.82 -11.15 14.54
CA LYS A 123 -18.57 -10.84 15.76
C LYS A 123 -19.30 -12.06 16.32
N GLU A 124 -19.99 -12.83 15.47
CA GLU A 124 -20.70 -14.05 15.88
C GLU A 124 -19.74 -15.11 16.44
N LEU A 125 -18.55 -15.27 15.85
CA LEU A 125 -17.53 -16.18 16.36
C LEU A 125 -17.03 -15.76 17.74
N VAL A 126 -16.73 -14.48 17.92
CA VAL A 126 -16.31 -13.93 19.23
C VAL A 126 -17.40 -14.12 20.29
N GLU A 127 -18.67 -13.92 19.95
CA GLU A 127 -19.80 -14.16 20.86
C GLU A 127 -19.89 -15.64 21.27
N ARG A 128 -19.66 -16.57 20.33
CA ARG A 128 -19.63 -18.01 20.63
C ARG A 128 -18.45 -18.39 21.52
N GLU A 129 -17.27 -17.86 21.27
CA GLU A 129 -16.09 -18.08 22.11
C GLU A 129 -16.30 -17.55 23.52
N LEU A 130 -16.85 -16.35 23.66
CA LEU A 130 -17.22 -15.78 24.96
C LEU A 130 -18.24 -16.64 25.70
N ALA A 131 -19.23 -17.20 25.01
CA ALA A 131 -20.21 -18.11 25.61
C ALA A 131 -19.55 -19.41 26.13
N LEU A 132 -18.59 -19.96 25.38
CA LEU A 132 -17.84 -21.14 25.81
C LEU A 132 -16.98 -20.85 27.05
N ILE A 133 -16.24 -19.73 27.05
CA ILE A 133 -15.43 -19.32 28.19
C ILE A 133 -16.29 -19.12 29.44
N LYS A 134 -17.46 -18.48 29.30
CA LYS A 134 -18.41 -18.33 30.42
C LYS A 134 -18.86 -19.68 30.99
N LYS A 135 -19.18 -20.64 30.11
CA LYS A 135 -19.58 -21.99 30.52
C LYS A 135 -18.44 -22.75 31.21
N GLU A 136 -17.20 -22.53 30.81
CA GLU A 136 -16.04 -23.13 31.48
C GLU A 136 -15.80 -22.50 32.85
N LEU A 137 -15.90 -21.17 32.97
CA LEU A 137 -15.80 -20.47 34.25
C LEU A 137 -16.88 -20.93 35.24
N GLU A 138 -18.11 -21.11 34.79
CA GLU A 138 -19.21 -21.64 35.61
C GLU A 138 -18.91 -23.05 36.13
N LYS A 139 -18.35 -23.94 35.28
CA LYS A 139 -17.92 -25.27 35.73
C LYS A 139 -16.82 -25.20 36.77
N ILE A 140 -15.84 -24.31 36.60
CA ILE A 140 -14.74 -24.11 37.56
C ILE A 140 -15.31 -23.62 38.90
N GLN A 141 -16.21 -22.65 38.88
CA GLN A 141 -16.88 -22.16 40.08
C GLN A 141 -17.67 -23.27 40.79
N GLN A 142 -18.42 -24.09 40.04
CA GLN A 142 -19.17 -25.21 40.62
C GLN A 142 -18.25 -26.23 41.31
N VAL A 143 -17.09 -26.53 40.70
CA VAL A 143 -16.08 -27.42 41.31
C VAL A 143 -15.54 -26.81 42.60
N GLN A 144 -15.23 -25.51 42.62
CA GLN A 144 -14.76 -24.81 43.82
C GLN A 144 -15.79 -24.88 44.97
N VAL A 145 -17.06 -24.56 44.69
CA VAL A 145 -18.13 -24.64 45.68
C VAL A 145 -18.27 -26.07 46.23
N ASN A 146 -18.23 -27.08 45.36
CA ASN A 146 -18.31 -28.48 45.78
C ASN A 146 -17.10 -28.91 46.63
N THR A 147 -15.90 -28.40 46.33
CA THR A 147 -14.71 -28.67 47.15
C THR A 147 -14.79 -28.02 48.53
N ASP A 148 -15.33 -26.80 48.61
CA ASP A 148 -15.45 -26.04 49.86
C ASP A 148 -16.50 -26.65 50.80
N VAL A 149 -17.64 -27.12 50.26
CA VAL A 149 -18.63 -27.88 51.04
C VAL A 149 -18.00 -29.14 51.63
N ARG A 150 -17.20 -29.86 50.84
CA ARG A 150 -16.52 -31.09 51.29
C ARG A 150 -15.43 -30.84 52.33
N THR A 151 -14.72 -29.71 52.27
CA THR A 151 -13.72 -29.35 53.30
C THR A 151 -14.40 -28.90 54.58
N GLN A 152 -15.52 -28.16 54.50
CA GLN A 152 -16.30 -27.74 55.66
C GLN A 152 -16.95 -28.93 56.41
N GLU A 153 -17.45 -29.94 55.69
CA GLU A 153 -17.97 -31.15 56.34
C GLU A 153 -16.89 -31.88 57.13
N LYS A 154 -15.67 -32.01 56.56
CA LYS A 154 -14.56 -32.67 57.25
C LYS A 154 -14.13 -31.93 58.50
N SER A 155 -14.09 -30.60 58.49
CA SER A 155 -13.68 -29.83 59.68
C SER A 155 -14.68 -29.95 60.83
N ARG A 156 -15.98 -30.14 60.55
CA ARG A 156 -16.99 -30.39 61.60
C ARG A 156 -16.79 -31.70 62.37
N TYR A 157 -16.19 -32.73 61.76
CA TYR A 157 -15.92 -34.00 62.45
C TYR A 157 -14.76 -33.93 63.46
N PHE A 158 -13.86 -32.95 63.34
CA PHE A 158 -12.73 -32.78 64.25
C PHE A 158 -13.03 -31.96 65.50
N HIS A 159 -14.23 -31.34 65.58
CA HIS A 159 -14.67 -30.59 66.75
C HIS A 159 -15.71 -31.32 67.60
N LYS A 160 -15.78 -32.66 67.54
CA LYS A 160 -16.46 -33.40 68.62
C LYS A 160 -15.74 -33.04 69.92
N PRO A 161 -16.42 -32.42 70.90
CA PRO A 161 -15.85 -32.18 72.21
C PRO A 161 -15.29 -33.52 72.70
N LEU A 162 -14.02 -33.50 73.11
CA LEU A 162 -13.36 -34.63 73.71
C LEU A 162 -14.02 -34.84 75.07
N GLU A 163 -15.21 -35.41 75.11
CA GLU A 163 -15.82 -35.82 76.37
C GLU A 163 -14.94 -36.93 76.94
N ASP A 164 -14.43 -36.65 78.15
CA ASP A 164 -13.50 -37.45 78.94
C ASP A 164 -13.78 -38.94 78.82
N ARG A 165 -12.99 -39.62 77.98
CA ARG A 165 -12.81 -41.06 78.07
C ARG A 165 -11.56 -41.33 78.88
N HIS A 166 -11.75 -41.42 80.19
CA HIS A 166 -10.94 -42.30 81.01
C HIS A 166 -11.07 -43.72 80.47
N SER A 167 -9.98 -44.30 79.97
CA SER A 167 -9.68 -45.71 80.15
C SER A 167 -8.26 -45.94 79.68
N ASP A 168 -7.44 -46.34 80.64
CA ASP A 168 -6.23 -47.10 80.45
C ASP A 168 -6.49 -48.22 79.43
N ASP A 169 -5.61 -48.34 78.44
CA ASP A 169 -4.89 -49.60 78.21
C ASP A 169 -3.92 -49.47 77.03
N ASP A 170 -2.72 -49.93 77.35
CA ASP A 170 -1.48 -49.92 76.58
C ASP A 170 -1.52 -51.06 75.57
N VAL A 171 -1.72 -50.77 74.27
CA VAL A 171 -1.53 -51.76 73.21
C VAL A 171 -0.76 -51.16 72.04
N SER A 172 0.54 -51.46 72.04
CA SER A 172 1.45 -51.36 70.90
C SER A 172 0.88 -52.12 69.70
N VAL A 173 0.52 -51.41 68.62
CA VAL A 173 0.24 -52.02 67.31
C VAL A 173 1.26 -51.57 66.29
N LYS A 174 1.92 -52.57 65.73
CA LYS A 174 3.04 -52.55 64.80
C LYS A 174 2.75 -51.76 63.52
N ARG A 175 3.75 -50.94 63.13
CA ARG A 175 3.94 -50.43 61.76
C ARG A 175 3.99 -51.61 60.78
N ASN A 176 2.95 -51.77 59.97
CA ASN A 176 3.05 -52.49 58.70
C ASN A 176 3.34 -51.49 57.58
N LYS A 177 4.63 -51.50 57.24
CA LYS A 177 5.23 -51.14 55.96
C LYS A 177 4.50 -51.93 54.86
N ASP A 178 4.29 -51.29 53.70
CA ASP A 178 3.95 -51.87 52.37
C ASP A 178 2.74 -51.21 51.69
N THR A 179 2.79 -49.90 51.49
CA THR A 179 2.06 -49.27 50.38
C THR A 179 2.83 -49.48 49.09
N LYS A 180 2.51 -50.59 48.40
CA LYS A 180 2.90 -50.83 47.00
C LYS A 180 2.44 -49.65 46.15
N ARG A 181 3.43 -48.88 45.69
CA ARG A 181 3.30 -47.85 44.66
C ARG A 181 2.95 -48.54 43.35
N THR A 182 1.66 -48.65 43.04
CA THR A 182 1.20 -48.98 41.68
C THR A 182 1.54 -47.81 40.78
N GLU A 183 2.64 -47.94 40.03
CA GLU A 183 2.90 -47.13 38.84
C GLU A 183 1.73 -47.31 37.88
N ARG A 184 0.79 -46.36 37.91
CA ARG A 184 -0.10 -46.14 36.78
C ARG A 184 0.78 -45.60 35.67
N GLU A 185 1.15 -46.47 34.74
CA GLU A 185 1.62 -46.07 33.42
C GLU A 185 0.64 -45.01 32.90
N ARG A 186 1.08 -43.75 32.91
CA ARG A 186 0.40 -42.71 32.15
C ARG A 186 0.61 -43.09 30.70
N GLU A 187 -0.38 -43.75 30.11
CA GLU A 187 -0.58 -43.78 28.68
C GLU A 187 -0.56 -42.32 28.20
N GLN A 188 0.61 -41.88 27.72
CA GLN A 188 0.66 -40.60 27.05
C GLN A 188 -0.26 -40.69 25.84
N PRO A 189 -1.18 -39.74 25.65
CA PRO A 189 -2.01 -39.73 24.46
C PRO A 189 -1.06 -39.63 23.26
N LYS A 190 -0.96 -40.72 22.50
CA LYS A 190 -0.26 -40.74 21.22
C LYS A 190 -0.91 -39.65 20.39
N THR A 191 -0.22 -38.52 20.22
CA THR A 191 -0.67 -37.47 19.32
C THR A 191 -0.80 -38.11 17.94
N PRO A 192 -1.96 -38.00 17.27
CA PRO A 192 -2.15 -38.61 15.97
C PRO A 192 -1.17 -37.97 14.99
N SER A 193 -0.11 -38.70 14.63
CA SER A 193 0.85 -38.24 13.63
C SER A 193 0.14 -38.18 12.29
N CYS A 194 -0.23 -36.98 11.86
CA CYS A 194 -0.76 -36.79 10.52
C CYS A 194 0.40 -36.95 9.52
N CYS A 195 0.18 -37.67 8.43
CA CYS A 195 1.18 -37.77 7.36
C CYS A 195 1.46 -36.37 6.79
N PHE A 196 2.73 -35.92 6.84
CA PHE A 196 3.14 -34.58 6.39
C PHE A 196 2.82 -34.30 4.91
N ASN A 197 2.66 -35.34 4.08
CA ASN A 197 2.36 -35.19 2.66
C ASN A 197 0.87 -34.98 2.34
N TYR A 198 -0.04 -35.49 3.16
CA TYR A 198 -1.48 -35.51 2.82
C TYR A 198 -2.39 -34.90 3.88
N GLY A 199 -1.90 -34.63 5.10
CA GLY A 199 -2.70 -34.02 6.17
C GLY A 199 -3.87 -34.88 6.67
N GLN A 200 -3.98 -36.14 6.22
CA GLN A 200 -4.98 -37.08 6.72
C GLN A 200 -4.49 -37.81 7.98
N ARG A 201 -5.42 -38.03 8.91
CA ARG A 201 -5.15 -38.35 10.32
C ARG A 201 -4.91 -39.85 10.58
N ASP A 202 -5.25 -40.72 9.63
CA ASP A 202 -5.32 -42.19 9.86
C ASP A 202 -4.24 -43.01 9.12
N TYR A 203 -3.23 -42.36 8.55
CA TYR A 203 -2.15 -43.05 7.83
C TYR A 203 -0.80 -42.84 8.53
N SER A 204 -0.27 -43.91 9.12
CA SER A 204 1.11 -43.92 9.63
C SER A 204 2.11 -43.92 8.46
N GLU A 205 3.21 -43.19 8.63
CA GLU A 205 4.22 -42.94 7.60
C GLU A 205 4.81 -44.23 6.99
N ALA A 206 4.85 -45.31 7.79
CA ALA A 206 5.32 -46.63 7.39
C ALA A 206 4.43 -47.33 6.33
N ASN A 207 3.16 -46.96 6.21
CA ASN A 207 2.20 -47.57 5.27
C ASN A 207 1.82 -46.66 4.09
N CYS A 208 2.49 -45.52 3.92
CA CYS A 208 2.27 -44.66 2.76
C CYS A 208 2.83 -45.34 1.51
N ARG A 209 1.97 -45.96 0.69
CA ARG A 209 2.35 -46.67 -0.56
C ARG A 209 3.05 -45.78 -1.59
N ILE A 210 2.99 -44.45 -1.42
CA ILE A 210 3.64 -43.49 -2.29
C ILE A 210 5.09 -43.34 -1.81
N LYS A 211 5.91 -44.33 -2.16
CA LYS A 211 7.37 -44.20 -2.05
C LYS A 211 7.79 -43.04 -2.94
N TYR A 212 8.48 -42.07 -2.33
CA TYR A 212 9.18 -40.94 -2.95
C TYR A 212 9.58 -41.25 -4.40
N LYS A 213 8.74 -40.84 -5.35
CA LYS A 213 9.15 -40.59 -6.71
C LYS A 213 9.19 -39.09 -6.84
N ASP A 214 10.37 -38.55 -6.63
CA ASP A 214 10.77 -37.20 -7.02
C ASP A 214 9.77 -36.12 -6.64
N ALA A 215 9.74 -35.76 -5.36
CA ALA A 215 9.09 -34.54 -4.90
C ALA A 215 9.88 -33.32 -5.42
N LYS A 216 9.77 -33.03 -6.72
CA LYS A 216 9.82 -31.68 -7.24
C LYS A 216 8.64 -30.96 -6.59
N TYR A 217 8.93 -30.18 -5.57
CA TYR A 217 7.97 -29.27 -4.96
C TYR A 217 7.41 -28.33 -6.04
N HIS A 218 6.30 -28.72 -6.64
CA HIS A 218 5.47 -27.81 -7.41
C HIS A 218 4.68 -26.96 -6.42
N PHE A 219 5.33 -25.90 -5.95
CA PHE A 219 4.62 -24.73 -5.44
C PHE A 219 3.72 -24.25 -6.57
N LYS A 220 2.40 -24.45 -6.42
CA LYS A 220 1.43 -24.12 -7.47
C LYS A 220 1.26 -22.63 -7.74
N ASN A 221 2.04 -21.76 -7.11
CA ASN A 221 2.09 -20.35 -7.46
C ASN A 221 3.56 -19.89 -7.53
N SER A 222 3.90 -19.36 -8.70
CA SER A 222 5.15 -18.69 -9.08
C SER A 222 6.31 -19.60 -9.51
N GLY A 223 6.55 -19.63 -10.82
CA GLY A 223 7.83 -20.02 -11.38
C GLY A 223 8.84 -18.92 -11.10
N HIS A 224 9.60 -19.06 -10.01
CA HIS A 224 10.83 -18.30 -9.81
C HIS A 224 11.96 -19.24 -9.40
N ILE A 225 13.12 -19.02 -10.00
CA ILE A 225 14.39 -19.67 -9.68
C ILE A 225 14.82 -19.16 -8.30
N ALA A 226 15.17 -20.08 -7.40
CA ALA A 226 15.42 -19.81 -5.97
C ALA A 226 16.54 -18.78 -5.68
N ALA A 227 17.31 -18.35 -6.68
CA ALA A 227 18.40 -17.39 -6.53
C ALA A 227 17.94 -15.91 -6.46
N GLU A 228 16.68 -15.58 -6.77
CA GLU A 228 16.21 -14.17 -6.82
C GLU A 228 15.23 -13.77 -5.71
N CYS A 229 15.08 -14.57 -4.65
CA CYS A 229 14.13 -14.29 -3.56
C CYS A 229 14.66 -13.24 -2.56
N ASN A 230 14.93 -12.01 -3.01
CA ASN A 230 15.32 -10.87 -2.16
C ASN A 230 14.12 -10.12 -1.55
N LYS A 231 12.88 -10.51 -1.83
CA LYS A 231 11.68 -9.76 -1.39
C LYS A 231 11.15 -10.07 0.01
N LYS A 232 11.68 -11.09 0.72
CA LYS A 232 11.18 -11.46 2.05
C LYS A 232 11.71 -10.66 3.24
N ASN A 233 12.61 -9.68 3.02
CA ASN A 233 13.18 -8.86 4.09
C ASN A 233 12.57 -7.45 4.22
N GLU A 234 11.73 -6.99 3.30
CA GLU A 234 11.13 -5.64 3.38
C GLU A 234 9.93 -5.62 4.35
N GLU A 235 9.09 -6.66 4.38
CA GLU A 235 7.89 -6.70 5.23
C GLU A 235 8.19 -6.76 6.75
N ARG A 236 9.40 -7.18 7.15
CA ARG A 236 9.79 -7.20 8.57
C ARG A 236 10.31 -5.84 9.08
N ARG A 237 10.59 -4.86 8.22
CA ARG A 237 11.04 -3.53 8.66
C ARG A 237 9.91 -2.57 8.99
N ASN A 238 8.68 -2.83 8.53
CA ASN A 238 7.55 -1.91 8.73
C ASN A 238 6.76 -2.12 10.03
N THR A 239 7.17 -3.04 10.91
CA THR A 239 6.47 -3.29 12.19
C THR A 239 7.05 -2.54 13.39
N TYR A 240 8.12 -1.75 13.23
CA TYR A 240 8.73 -0.98 14.33
C TYR A 240 8.50 0.53 14.27
N ALA A 241 7.86 1.06 13.24
CA ALA A 241 7.44 2.48 13.18
C ALA A 241 5.95 2.61 13.56
N ARG A 242 5.65 2.34 14.83
CA ARG A 242 4.37 2.76 15.44
C ARG A 242 4.50 4.25 15.76
N GLU A 243 4.29 5.10 14.76
CA GLU A 243 4.17 6.53 14.97
C GLU A 243 2.94 6.83 15.84
N LYS A 244 3.16 7.73 16.80
CA LYS A 244 2.19 8.21 17.77
C LYS A 244 0.96 8.77 17.08
N SER A 245 -0.22 8.50 17.63
CA SER A 245 -1.46 9.15 17.24
C SER A 245 -1.41 10.65 17.56
N GLU A 246 -1.37 11.50 16.53
CA GLU A 246 -1.74 12.91 16.60
C GLU A 246 -3.27 13.05 16.66
N ASN A 247 -3.87 12.52 17.72
CA ASN A 247 -5.15 13.02 18.22
C ASN A 247 -4.80 14.13 19.23
N ASP A 248 -4.63 15.34 18.72
CA ASP A 248 -4.90 16.60 19.43
C ASP A 248 -4.32 17.76 18.62
N ARG A 249 -5.14 18.36 17.75
CA ARG A 249 -5.20 19.82 17.53
C ARG A 249 -6.24 20.20 16.47
N TYR A 250 -7.33 20.78 16.97
CA TYR A 250 -8.07 21.90 16.38
C TYR A 250 -8.89 21.66 15.10
N ASP A 251 -10.19 21.45 15.33
CA ASP A 251 -11.28 21.91 14.46
C ASP A 251 -11.30 23.45 14.37
N PRO A 252 -11.47 24.01 13.17
CA PRO A 252 -12.24 25.23 13.00
C PRO A 252 -13.51 24.92 12.20
N ILE A 253 -14.63 24.88 12.91
CA ILE A 253 -15.98 24.96 12.37
C ILE A 253 -16.08 26.16 11.42
N ARG A 254 -15.99 25.91 10.11
CA ARG A 254 -16.46 26.86 9.09
C ARG A 254 -17.92 26.57 8.77
N ARG A 255 -18.82 27.22 9.51
CA ARG A 255 -20.22 27.41 9.10
C ARG A 255 -20.26 28.21 7.79
N ILE A 256 -20.44 27.55 6.67
CA ILE A 256 -20.90 28.19 5.44
C ILE A 256 -22.39 28.47 5.64
N LYS A 257 -22.73 29.74 5.90
CA LYS A 257 -24.11 30.22 5.83
C LYS A 257 -24.50 30.28 4.35
N THR A 258 -25.31 29.34 3.90
CA THR A 258 -26.03 29.45 2.62
C THR A 258 -27.11 30.51 2.77
N ALA A 259 -26.92 31.64 2.09
CA ALA A 259 -27.94 32.67 1.95
C ALA A 259 -28.95 32.21 0.88
N THR A 260 -30.11 31.73 1.32
CA THR A 260 -31.29 31.50 0.49
C THR A 260 -31.83 32.85 0.05
N ARG A 261 -31.46 33.29 -1.16
CA ARG A 261 -32.05 34.47 -1.81
C ARG A 261 -33.38 34.04 -2.43
N TYR A 262 -34.49 34.34 -1.76
CA TYR A 262 -35.82 34.34 -2.35
C TYR A 262 -35.88 35.46 -3.40
N LEU A 263 -35.99 35.08 -4.67
CA LEU A 263 -36.54 35.96 -5.71
C LEU A 263 -38.06 35.82 -5.65
N ARG A 264 -38.72 36.85 -5.13
CA ARG A 264 -40.17 37.00 -5.19
C ARG A 264 -40.49 37.80 -6.44
N SER A 265 -41.19 37.17 -7.36
CA SER A 265 -41.82 37.79 -8.52
C SER A 265 -42.92 38.74 -8.07
N THR A 266 -42.88 39.97 -8.57
CA THR A 266 -44.02 40.87 -8.80
C THR A 266 -43.69 41.72 -10.00
#